data_AF-A0A9E5FU02-F1
#
_entry.id   AF-A0A9E5FU02-F1
#
_cell.length_a   1.000
_cell.length_b   1.000
_cell.length_c   1.000
_cell.angle_alpha   90.00
_cell.angle_beta   90.00
_cell.angle_gamma   90.00
#
_symmetry.space_group_name_H-M   'P 1'
#
loop_
_entity.id
_entity.type
_entity.pdbx_description
1 polymer ?
#
loop_
_entity_poly.entity_id
_entity_poly.type
_entity_poly.pdbx_seq_one_letter_code
_entity_poly.pdbx_strand_id
1 'polypeptide(L)'
;MNVDELKLRAVSLEQELFNAANQSLDVAAFAKYEPLLSAIKRAKAGEIAKTEELPGMRYWMYETDIPKFPSLEKAFSRFSLLLSGWER
;
A
#
# COMPACT_ATOMS: atom_id res chain seq x y z
N MET A 1 4.86 5.43 14.96
CA MET A 1 4.50 4.34 14.03
C MET A 1 3.95 3.17 14.85
N ASN A 2 2.63 3.01 14.82
CA ASN A 2 1.93 1.89 15.43
C ASN A 2 2.02 0.63 14.55
N VAL A 3 2.80 -0.37 15.00
CA VAL A 3 3.06 -1.62 14.24
C VAL A 3 1.78 -2.44 14.06
N ASP A 4 0.91 -2.49 15.06
CA ASP A 4 -0.37 -3.21 14.96
C ASP A 4 -1.30 -2.55 13.94
N GLU A 5 -1.35 -1.21 13.93
CA GLU A 5 -2.12 -0.49 12.92
C GLU A 5 -1.54 -0.67 11.52
N LEU A 6 -0.22 -0.63 11.36
CA LEU A 6 0.47 -0.86 10.09
C LEU A 6 0.14 -2.25 9.53
N LYS A 7 0.12 -3.27 10.39
CA LYS A 7 -0.29 -4.64 10.02
C LYS A 7 -1.74 -4.69 9.54
N LEU A 8 -2.67 -4.03 10.25
CA LEU A 8 -4.07 -3.95 9.81
C LEU A 8 -4.21 -3.24 8.45
N ARG A 9 -3.47 -2.15 8.23
CA ARG A 9 -3.48 -1.45 6.94
C ARG A 9 -2.87 -2.29 5.82
N ALA A 10 -1.82 -3.07 6.10
CA ALA A 10 -1.22 -3.97 5.13
C ALA A 10 -2.20 -5.05 4.64
N VAL A 11 -2.96 -5.65 5.57
CA VAL A 11 -4.00 -6.64 5.22
C VAL A 11 -5.12 -5.98 4.41
N SER A 12 -5.58 -4.80 4.82
CA SER A 12 -6.60 -4.05 4.08
C SER A 12 -6.14 -3.69 2.67
N LEU A 13 -4.89 -3.26 2.51
CA LEU A 13 -4.32 -2.90 1.21
C LEU A 13 -4.19 -4.12 0.28
N GLU A 14 -3.71 -5.25 0.79
CA GLU A 14 -3.63 -6.51 0.04
C GLU A 14 -5.01 -6.95 -0.47
N GLN A 15 -6.05 -6.83 0.35
CA GLN A 15 -7.41 -7.16 -0.05
C GLN A 15 -7.95 -6.24 -1.16
N GLU A 16 -7.76 -4.92 -1.02
CA GLU A 16 -8.22 -3.97 -2.04
C GLU A 16 -7.46 -4.12 -3.37
N LEU A 17 -6.16 -4.44 -3.31
CA LEU A 17 -5.37 -4.78 -4.50
C LEU A 17 -5.96 -5.99 -5.22
N PHE A 18 -6.26 -7.07 -4.49
CA PHE A 18 -6.85 -8.27 -5.06
C PHE A 18 -8.22 -7.99 -5.71
N ASN A 19 -9.06 -7.21 -5.04
CA ASN A 19 -10.40 -6.86 -5.55
C ASN A 19 -10.36 -6.02 -6.84
N ALA A 20 -9.37 -5.12 -6.95
CA ALA A 20 -9.25 -4.18 -8.07
C ALA A 20 -8.32 -4.66 -9.20
N ALA A 21 -7.46 -5.66 -8.97
CA ALA A 21 -6.44 -6.11 -9.93
C ALA A 21 -7.00 -6.56 -11.28
N ASN A 22 -8.20 -7.16 -11.32
CA ASN A 22 -8.80 -7.60 -12.59
C ASN A 22 -9.52 -6.47 -13.35
N GLN A 23 -9.56 -5.25 -12.79
CA GLN A 23 -10.32 -4.12 -13.33
C GLN A 23 -9.44 -3.06 -14.00
N SER A 24 -8.12 -3.07 -13.76
CA SER A 24 -7.16 -2.15 -14.40
C SER A 24 -5.79 -2.80 -14.55
N LEU A 25 -5.14 -2.56 -15.70
CA LEU A 25 -3.77 -3.01 -15.96
C LEU A 25 -2.77 -2.34 -15.01
N ASP A 26 -2.98 -1.08 -14.66
CA ASP A 26 -2.13 -0.37 -13.71
C ASP A 26 -2.25 -0.98 -12.32
N VAL A 27 -3.48 -1.31 -11.88
CA VAL A 27 -3.69 -1.98 -10.60
C VAL A 27 -3.09 -3.39 -10.62
N ALA A 28 -3.23 -4.12 -11.72
CA ALA A 28 -2.59 -5.43 -11.89
C ALA A 28 -1.06 -5.35 -11.84
N ALA A 29 -0.47 -4.28 -12.40
CA ALA A 29 0.96 -4.01 -12.33
C ALA A 29 1.38 -3.62 -10.90
N PHE A 30 0.59 -2.77 -10.24
CA PHE A 30 0.85 -2.35 -8.86
C PHE A 30 0.77 -3.52 -7.88
N ALA A 31 -0.18 -4.44 -8.08
CA ALA A 31 -0.30 -5.68 -7.31
C ALA A 31 0.88 -6.64 -7.50
N LYS A 32 1.74 -6.40 -8.50
CA LYS A 32 2.99 -7.14 -8.75
C LYS A 32 4.24 -6.30 -8.46
N TYR A 33 4.07 -5.09 -7.92
CA TYR A 33 5.17 -4.18 -7.65
C TYR A 33 5.96 -4.65 -6.41
N GLU A 34 7.14 -5.22 -6.64
CA GLU A 34 7.97 -5.84 -5.58
C GLU A 34 8.19 -4.97 -4.34
N PRO A 35 8.50 -3.66 -4.44
CA PRO A 35 8.65 -2.83 -3.25
C PRO A 35 7.39 -2.78 -2.39
N LEU A 36 6.21 -2.71 -3.01
CA LEU A 36 4.92 -2.74 -2.31
C LEU A 36 4.69 -4.11 -1.66
N LEU A 37 4.87 -5.20 -2.41
CA LEU A 37 4.67 -6.56 -1.93
C LEU A 37 5.59 -6.89 -0.75
N SER A 38 6.85 -6.49 -0.84
CA SER A 38 7.83 -6.64 0.24
C SER A 38 7.41 -5.87 1.50
N ALA A 39 6.98 -4.61 1.35
CA ALA A 39 6.51 -3.82 2.49
C ALA A 39 5.23 -4.40 3.11
N ILE A 40 4.25 -4.83 2.31
CA ILE A 40 3.03 -5.49 2.80
C ILE A 40 3.39 -6.76 3.59
N LYS A 41 4.28 -7.60 3.05
CA LYS A 41 4.72 -8.84 3.69
C LYS A 41 5.42 -8.56 5.03
N ARG A 42 6.39 -7.64 5.04
CA ARG A 42 7.13 -7.25 6.26
C ARG A 42 6.21 -6.62 7.31
N ALA A 43 5.27 -5.77 6.89
CA ALA A 43 4.27 -5.17 7.77
C ALA A 43 3.38 -6.25 8.41
N LYS A 44 2.89 -7.21 7.62
CA LYS A 44 2.09 -8.34 8.12
C LYS A 44 2.86 -9.22 9.11
N ALA A 45 4.16 -9.38 8.91
CA ALA A 45 5.07 -10.10 9.79
C ALA A 45 5.49 -9.29 11.04
N GLY A 46 5.18 -7.98 11.10
CA GLY A 46 5.63 -7.10 12.18
C GLY A 46 7.14 -6.77 12.13
N GLU A 47 7.77 -6.94 10.97
CA GLU A 47 9.21 -6.77 10.77
C GLU A 47 9.63 -5.33 10.45
N ILE A 48 8.67 -4.41 10.39
CA ILE A 48 8.92 -3.00 10.12
C ILE A 48 9.09 -2.28 11.47
N ALA A 49 10.33 -2.21 11.93
CA ALA A 49 10.70 -1.57 13.19
C ALA A 49 10.98 -0.06 13.07
N LYS A 50 11.16 0.43 11.84
CA LYS A 50 11.46 1.83 11.53
C LYS A 50 10.63 2.29 10.33
N THR A 51 10.40 3.59 10.26
CA THR A 51 9.72 4.23 9.14
C THR A 51 10.52 4.07 7.86
N GLU A 52 9.85 3.83 6.74
CA GLU A 52 10.44 3.71 5.42
C GLU A 52 9.50 4.31 4.35
N GLU A 53 10.05 4.66 3.20
CA GLU A 53 9.27 5.16 2.06
C GLU A 53 9.23 4.10 0.96
N LEU A 54 8.09 3.98 0.26
CA LEU A 54 8.03 3.15 -0.93
C LEU A 54 8.56 3.95 -2.13
N PRO A 55 9.48 3.38 -2.92
CA PRO A 55 9.88 3.99 -4.16
C PRO A 55 8.69 4.14 -5.11
N GLY A 56 8.68 5.21 -5.91
CA GLY A 56 7.68 5.41 -6.97
C GLY A 56 6.27 5.75 -6.48
N MET A 57 6.05 6.09 -5.19
CA MET A 57 4.71 6.41 -4.67
C MET A 57 3.96 7.46 -5.50
N ARG A 58 4.63 8.53 -5.94
CA ARG A 58 3.99 9.60 -6.74
C ARG A 58 3.44 9.08 -8.06
N TYR A 59 4.20 8.24 -8.76
CA TYR A 59 3.75 7.63 -10.00
C TYR A 59 2.46 6.84 -9.76
N TRP A 60 2.47 5.94 -8.78
CA TRP A 60 1.30 5.13 -8.44
C TRP A 60 0.10 5.99 -8.00
N MET A 61 0.30 7.02 -7.17
CA MET A 61 -0.80 7.85 -6.66
C MET A 61 -1.39 8.84 -7.68
N TYR A 62 -0.63 9.27 -8.69
CA TYR A 62 -1.06 10.40 -9.53
C TYR A 62 -1.02 10.12 -11.04
N GLU A 63 -0.21 9.16 -11.48
CA GLU A 63 0.03 8.87 -12.89
C GLU A 63 -0.58 7.53 -13.35
N THR A 64 -1.35 6.87 -12.48
CA THR A 64 -2.00 5.59 -12.80
C THR A 64 -3.49 5.61 -12.51
N ASP A 65 -4.19 4.53 -12.83
CA ASP A 65 -5.61 4.36 -12.53
C ASP A 65 -5.95 4.19 -11.03
N ILE A 66 -4.98 4.07 -10.11
CA ILE A 66 -5.27 3.83 -8.68
C ILE A 66 -6.29 4.82 -8.07
N PRO A 67 -6.24 6.15 -8.33
CA PRO A 67 -7.23 7.10 -7.82
C PRO A 67 -8.67 6.85 -8.31
N LYS A 68 -8.85 6.08 -9.38
CA LYS A 68 -10.18 5.67 -9.86
C LYS A 68 -10.80 4.57 -8.99
N PHE A 69 -10.05 4.02 -8.03
CA PHE A 69 -10.49 3.00 -7.08
C PHE A 69 -10.43 3.55 -5.65
N PRO A 70 -11.48 4.25 -5.16
CA PRO A 70 -11.41 5.01 -3.91
C PRO A 70 -11.04 4.17 -2.67
N SER A 71 -11.48 2.92 -2.61
CA SER A 71 -11.11 2.01 -1.51
C SER A 71 -9.63 1.65 -1.53
N LEU A 72 -9.09 1.32 -2.72
CA LEU A 72 -7.68 1.02 -2.92
C LEU A 72 -6.80 2.25 -2.66
N GLU A 73 -7.15 3.40 -3.24
CA GLU A 73 -6.46 4.68 -3.04
C GLU A 73 -6.37 5.01 -1.55
N LYS A 74 -7.48 4.88 -0.82
CA LYS A 74 -7.54 5.14 0.62
C LYS A 74 -6.70 4.13 1.41
N ALA A 75 -6.76 2.85 1.07
CA ALA A 75 -5.96 1.81 1.72
C ALA A 75 -4.46 2.07 1.51
N PHE A 76 -4.06 2.39 0.27
CA PHE A 76 -2.69 2.67 -0.11
C PHE A 76 -2.16 3.93 0.57
N SER A 77 -2.94 5.01 0.57
CA SER A 77 -2.57 6.28 1.22
C SER A 77 -2.37 6.09 2.72
N ARG A 78 -3.27 5.38 3.41
CA ARG A 78 -3.16 5.11 4.85
C ARG A 78 -1.95 4.23 5.19
N PHE A 79 -1.72 3.18 4.41
CA PHE A 79 -0.55 2.33 4.57
C PHE A 79 0.74 3.14 4.39
N SER A 80 0.81 3.95 3.32
CA SER A 80 1.95 4.80 2.98
C SER A 80 2.27 5.84 4.05
N LEU A 81 1.24 6.49 4.60
CA LEU A 81 1.40 7.47 5.68
C LEU A 81 1.94 6.82 6.96
N LEU A 82 1.37 5.70 7.39
CA LEU A 82 1.86 4.99 8.57
C LEU A 82 3.28 4.47 8.38
N LEU A 83 3.58 3.92 7.20
CA LEU A 83 4.91 3.42 6.86
C LEU A 83 5.98 4.52 6.90
N SER A 84 5.62 5.73 6.42
CA SER A 84 6.50 6.91 6.49
C SER A 84 6.54 7.59 7.86
N GLY A 85 5.78 7.09 8.84
CA GLY A 85 5.73 7.63 10.20
C GLY A 85 4.80 8.83 10.40
N TRP A 86 4.01 9.17 9.39
CA TRP A 86 3.01 10.22 9.47
C TRP A 86 1.74 9.64 10.11
N GLU A 87 1.65 9.76 11.44
CA GLU A 87 0.44 9.46 12.20
C GLU A 87 -0.46 10.71 12.18
N ARG A 88 -1.70 10.56 11.70
CA ARG A 88 -2.72 11.61 11.73
C ARG A 88 -3.78 11.29 12.76
#